data_AF-A0A1H3AGG8-F1
#
_entry.id   AF-A0A1H3AGG8-F1
#
_cell.length_a   1.000
_cell.length_b   1.000
_cell.length_c   1.000
_cell.angle_alpha   90.00
_cell.angle_beta   90.00
_cell.angle_gamma   90.00
#
_symmetry.space_group_name_H-M   'P 1'
#
loop_
_entity.id
_entity.type
_entity.pdbx_description
1 polymer ?
#
loop_
_entity_poly.entity_id
_entity_poly.type
_entity_poly.pdbx_seq_one_letter_code
_entity_poly.pdbx_strand_id
1 'polypeptide(L)'
;MNLFNGLKRLFSGTQYRINRDILLQYMNEDISFSKQENLCFCDEFFLSPNEADEKLHIVIINYDAPCKTPLESEEGLTGVIIFVCKGKKYNPEIDQKYYTIEDFITYKLANYPEWFTMVNELVQPTSLANYKL
;
A
#
# COMPACT_ATOMS: atom_id res chain seq x y z
N MET A 1 -26.95 -9.95 -17.48
CA MET A 1 -25.98 -10.03 -16.37
C MET A 1 -24.53 -9.63 -16.72
N ASN A 2 -24.23 -9.01 -17.88
CA ASN A 2 -22.83 -8.74 -18.28
C ASN A 2 -22.37 -7.27 -18.32
N LEU A 3 -23.27 -6.28 -18.24
CA LEU A 3 -22.86 -4.86 -18.23
C LEU A 3 -22.41 -4.38 -16.84
N PHE A 4 -23.15 -4.77 -15.79
CA PHE A 4 -22.87 -4.35 -14.42
C PHE A 4 -21.55 -4.89 -13.85
N ASN A 5 -21.11 -6.09 -14.27
CA ASN A 5 -19.83 -6.66 -13.87
C ASN A 5 -18.65 -5.96 -14.56
N GLY A 6 -18.82 -5.55 -15.83
CA GLY A 6 -17.83 -4.77 -16.56
C GLY A 6 -17.63 -3.37 -15.99
N LEU A 7 -18.71 -2.69 -15.61
CA LEU A 7 -18.65 -1.39 -14.94
C LEU A 7 -18.02 -1.49 -13.54
N LYS A 8 -18.35 -2.50 -12.73
CA LYS A 8 -17.71 -2.69 -11.41
C LYS A 8 -16.20 -2.88 -11.52
N ARG A 9 -15.71 -3.58 -12.55
CA ARG A 9 -14.28 -3.82 -12.79
C ARG A 9 -13.53 -2.53 -13.16
N LEU A 10 -14.18 -1.61 -13.88
CA LEU A 10 -13.63 -0.30 -14.24
C LEU A 10 -13.45 0.64 -13.04
N PHE A 11 -14.18 0.42 -11.94
CA PHE A 11 -14.08 1.21 -10.70
C PHE A 11 -13.33 0.49 -9.56
N SER A 12 -12.57 -0.57 -9.87
CA SER A 12 -11.99 -1.47 -8.85
C SER A 12 -10.47 -1.39 -8.68
N GLY A 13 -9.80 -0.46 -9.36
CA GLY A 13 -8.34 -0.38 -9.44
C GLY A 13 -7.72 -1.47 -10.34
N THR A 14 -6.42 -1.36 -10.62
CA THR A 14 -5.67 -2.40 -11.33
C THR A 14 -5.24 -3.45 -10.33
N GLN A 15 -5.47 -4.73 -10.65
CA GLN A 15 -5.19 -5.85 -9.77
C GLN A 15 -3.95 -6.61 -10.23
N TYR A 16 -3.18 -7.11 -9.26
CA TYR A 16 -1.94 -7.82 -9.46
C TYR A 16 -1.89 -9.06 -8.57
N ARG A 17 -1.44 -10.18 -9.12
CA ARG A 17 -1.18 -11.42 -8.37
C ARG A 17 0.28 -11.43 -7.93
N ILE A 18 0.52 -11.17 -6.65
CA ILE A 18 1.88 -11.02 -6.10
C ILE A 18 2.12 -11.96 -4.92
N ASN A 19 3.38 -12.06 -4.50
CA ASN A 19 3.80 -12.70 -3.27
C ASN A 19 4.59 -11.70 -2.39
N ARG A 20 5.10 -12.16 -1.25
CA ARG A 20 5.84 -11.32 -0.29
C ARG A 20 7.13 -10.74 -0.89
N ASP A 21 7.85 -11.51 -1.70
CA ASP A 21 9.12 -11.06 -2.29
C ASP A 21 8.89 -9.96 -3.34
N ILE A 22 7.86 -10.12 -4.17
CA ILE A 22 7.44 -9.09 -5.15
C ILE A 22 7.00 -7.82 -4.42
N LEU A 23 6.20 -7.96 -3.34
CA LEU A 23 5.77 -6.82 -2.53
C LEU A 23 6.95 -6.11 -1.87
N LEU A 24 7.90 -6.86 -1.31
CA LEU A 24 9.11 -6.32 -0.70
C LEU A 24 9.93 -5.51 -1.72
N GLN A 25 10.15 -6.05 -2.91
CA GLN A 25 10.86 -5.36 -3.97
C GLN A 25 10.12 -4.08 -4.38
N TYR A 26 8.82 -4.18 -4.64
CA TYR A 26 7.97 -3.05 -5.01
C TYR A 26 8.03 -1.91 -4.00
N MET A 27 7.81 -2.22 -2.71
CA MET A 27 7.85 -1.20 -1.65
C MET A 27 9.24 -0.59 -1.48
N ASN A 28 10.32 -1.36 -1.67
CA ASN A 28 11.68 -0.81 -1.62
C ASN A 28 11.96 0.16 -2.77
N GLU A 29 11.48 -0.14 -3.98
CA GLU A 29 11.61 0.74 -5.14
C GLU A 29 10.91 2.08 -4.88
N ASP A 30 9.64 2.05 -4.43
CA ASP A 30 8.85 3.26 -4.19
C ASP A 30 9.41 4.09 -3.02
N ILE A 31 9.82 3.44 -1.92
CA ILE A 31 10.44 4.14 -0.79
C ILE A 31 11.77 4.79 -1.20
N SER A 32 12.57 4.10 -2.01
CA SER A 32 13.83 4.65 -2.52
C SER A 32 13.58 5.87 -3.40
N PHE A 33 12.58 5.79 -4.29
CA PHE A 33 12.17 6.90 -5.14
C PHE A 33 11.67 8.10 -4.30
N SER A 34 10.78 7.86 -3.34
CA SER A 34 10.26 8.90 -2.43
C SER A 34 11.38 9.63 -1.69
N LYS A 35 12.40 8.91 -1.21
CA LYS A 35 13.57 9.51 -0.54
C LYS A 35 14.42 10.34 -1.50
N GLN A 36 14.66 9.83 -2.72
CA GLN A 36 15.44 10.54 -3.74
C GLN A 36 14.78 11.85 -4.16
N GLU A 37 13.46 11.83 -4.34
CA GLU A 37 12.68 12.98 -4.82
C GLU A 37 12.12 13.85 -3.69
N ASN A 38 12.45 13.55 -2.42
CA ASN A 38 11.95 14.24 -1.23
C ASN A 38 10.41 14.34 -1.17
N LEU A 39 9.72 13.25 -1.52
CA LEU A 39 8.26 13.17 -1.52
C LEU A 39 7.76 12.63 -0.17
N CYS A 40 6.86 13.33 0.50
CA CYS A 40 6.24 12.84 1.75
C CYS A 40 5.27 11.69 1.50
N PHE A 41 4.46 11.77 0.45
CA PHE A 41 3.61 10.64 0.07
C PHE A 41 4.45 9.68 -0.78
N CYS A 42 4.61 8.45 -0.29
CA CYS A 42 5.36 7.42 -1.00
C CYS A 42 4.43 6.60 -1.89
N ASP A 43 3.43 5.93 -1.32
CA ASP A 43 2.47 5.12 -2.08
C ASP A 43 1.19 4.82 -1.28
N GLU A 44 0.12 4.43 -1.98
CA GLU A 44 -1.16 3.96 -1.46
C GLU A 44 -1.69 2.80 -2.29
N PHE A 45 -1.97 1.67 -1.63
CA PHE A 45 -2.51 0.49 -2.28
C PHE A 45 -3.31 -0.38 -1.33
N PHE A 46 -3.94 -1.40 -1.89
CA PHE A 46 -4.74 -2.35 -1.13
C PHE A 46 -4.20 -3.77 -1.28
N LEU A 47 -4.21 -4.54 -0.20
CA LEU A 47 -3.87 -5.95 -0.18
C LEU A 47 -5.07 -6.78 0.22
N SER A 48 -5.27 -7.92 -0.44
CA SER A 48 -6.31 -8.87 -0.07
C SER A 48 -5.78 -10.30 -0.18
N PRO A 49 -6.09 -11.21 0.77
CA PRO A 49 -5.70 -12.62 0.67
C PRO A 49 -6.19 -13.27 -0.63
N ASN A 50 -7.35 -12.83 -1.13
CA ASN A 50 -7.94 -13.23 -2.40
C ASN A 50 -8.86 -12.13 -2.97
N GLU A 51 -9.40 -12.30 -4.17
CA GLU A 51 -10.23 -11.29 -4.85
C GLU A 51 -11.57 -10.96 -4.14
N ALA A 52 -12.04 -11.81 -3.23
CA ALA A 52 -13.34 -11.69 -2.58
C ALA A 52 -13.28 -11.11 -1.15
N ASP A 53 -12.11 -11.14 -0.52
CA ASP A 53 -11.92 -10.73 0.87
C ASP A 53 -11.82 -9.21 1.07
N GLU A 54 -11.93 -8.80 2.33
CA GLU A 54 -11.73 -7.41 2.75
C GLU A 54 -10.28 -6.98 2.45
N LYS A 55 -10.17 -5.84 1.77
CA LYS A 55 -8.89 -5.24 1.40
C LYS A 55 -8.29 -4.50 2.59
N LEU A 56 -7.07 -4.87 2.98
CA LEU A 56 -6.21 -4.04 3.81
C LEU A 56 -5.75 -2.83 3.02
N HIS A 57 -6.04 -1.64 3.53
CA HIS A 57 -5.59 -0.39 2.95
C HIS A 57 -4.22 -0.02 3.53
N ILE A 58 -3.25 0.20 2.66
CA ILE A 58 -1.86 0.51 2.98
C ILE A 58 -1.52 1.91 2.49
N VAL A 59 -0.97 2.74 3.39
CA VAL A 59 -0.45 4.07 3.07
C VAL A 59 0.99 4.16 3.56
N ILE A 60 1.90 4.65 2.72
CA ILE A 60 3.31 4.81 3.07
C ILE A 60 3.65 6.30 3.05
N ILE A 61 4.13 6.82 4.18
CA ILE A 61 4.52 8.21 4.35
C ILE A 61 6.01 8.30 4.71
N ASN A 62 6.72 9.20 4.06
CA ASN A 62 8.10 9.58 4.34
C ASN A 62 8.12 10.88 5.15
N TYR A 63 8.35 10.77 6.46
CA TYR A 63 8.42 11.88 7.40
C TYR A 63 9.78 12.60 7.40
N ASP A 64 10.78 12.07 6.69
CA ASP A 64 12.06 12.77 6.51
C ASP A 64 11.98 13.83 5.40
N ALA A 65 10.91 13.84 4.60
CA ALA A 65 10.67 14.81 3.54
C ALA A 65 10.22 16.18 4.11
N PRO A 66 10.52 17.31 3.43
CA PRO A 66 10.28 18.66 3.94
C PRO A 66 8.82 19.13 3.87
N CYS A 67 7.88 18.35 3.29
CA CYS A 67 6.48 18.73 3.34
C CYS A 67 5.99 18.67 4.79
N LYS A 68 5.45 19.78 5.28
CA LYS A 68 4.83 19.83 6.61
C LYS A 68 3.66 18.86 6.68
N THR A 69 3.70 17.96 7.64
CA THR A 69 2.60 17.07 7.98
C THR A 69 1.44 17.91 8.56
N PRO A 70 0.22 17.77 8.02
CA PRO A 70 -0.88 18.68 8.36
C PRO A 70 -1.54 18.35 9.71
N LEU A 71 -1.26 17.20 10.33
CA LEU A 71 -1.95 16.73 11.53
C LEU A 71 -1.05 16.75 12.77
N GLU A 72 -1.58 17.21 13.90
CA GLU A 72 -0.90 17.19 15.20
C GLU A 72 -0.51 15.76 15.63
N SER A 73 -1.31 14.76 15.28
CA SER A 73 -1.05 13.36 15.59
C SER A 73 0.14 12.75 14.83
N GLU A 74 0.72 13.50 13.90
CA GLU A 74 1.94 13.15 13.18
C GLU A 74 3.19 13.83 13.78
N GLU A 75 3.03 14.64 14.83
CA GLU A 75 4.13 15.34 15.48
C GLU A 75 5.17 14.33 16.03
N GLY A 76 6.44 14.57 15.69
CA GLY A 76 7.56 13.74 16.14
C GLY A 76 7.75 12.42 15.39
N LEU A 77 6.88 12.08 14.42
CA LEU A 77 7.14 10.97 13.51
C LEU A 77 8.34 11.28 12.61
N THR A 78 9.19 10.28 12.40
CA THR A 78 10.42 10.37 11.57
C THR A 78 10.59 9.10 10.77
N GLY A 79 11.40 9.16 9.71
CA GLY A 79 11.62 8.03 8.83
C GLY A 79 10.43 7.74 7.91
N VAL A 80 10.43 6.54 7.33
CA VAL A 80 9.32 6.05 6.53
C VAL A 80 8.43 5.15 7.38
N ILE A 81 7.13 5.41 7.37
CA ILE A 81 6.13 4.67 8.14
C ILE A 81 5.08 4.11 7.19
N ILE A 82 4.79 2.82 7.38
CA ILE A 82 3.75 2.08 6.68
C ILE A 82 2.53 2.00 7.62
N PHE A 83 1.42 2.56 7.17
CA PHE A 83 0.15 2.53 7.87
C PHE A 83 -0.75 1.44 7.30
N VAL A 84 -1.34 0.65 8.19
CA VAL A 84 -2.43 -0.26 7.85
C VAL A 84 -3.73 0.34 8.37
N CYS A 85 -4.51 0.88 7.45
CA CYS A 85 -5.68 1.69 7.77
C CYS A 85 -6.86 0.81 8.17
N LYS A 86 -7.58 1.18 9.25
CA LYS A 86 -8.80 0.48 9.69
C LYS A 86 -10.06 0.79 8.84
N GLY A 87 -9.86 1.32 7.64
CA GLY A 87 -10.92 1.64 6.69
C GLY A 87 -10.36 2.33 5.44
N LYS A 88 -11.24 2.92 4.63
CA LYS A 88 -10.86 3.61 3.38
C LYS A 88 -10.08 4.92 3.59
N LYS A 89 -9.94 5.40 4.82
CA LYS A 89 -9.28 6.67 5.11
C LYS A 89 -8.12 6.44 6.07
N TYR A 90 -7.00 7.06 5.72
CA TYR A 90 -5.85 7.24 6.58
C TYR A 90 -6.23 7.98 7.87
N ASN A 91 -5.81 7.46 9.02
CA ASN A 91 -5.90 8.09 10.33
C ASN A 91 -4.68 7.73 11.20
N PRO A 92 -3.69 8.62 11.31
CA PRO A 92 -2.44 8.34 12.02
C PRO A 92 -2.63 8.09 13.52
N GLU A 93 -3.75 8.45 14.14
CA GLU A 93 -3.98 8.21 15.57
C GLU A 93 -4.28 6.73 15.87
N ILE A 94 -5.08 6.10 15.02
CA ILE A 94 -5.66 4.77 15.29
C ILE A 94 -5.11 3.67 14.38
N ASP A 95 -4.49 4.05 13.27
CA ASP A 95 -3.96 3.12 12.30
C ASP A 95 -2.70 2.43 12.84
N GLN A 96 -2.59 1.16 12.47
CA GLN A 96 -1.44 0.34 12.85
C GLN A 96 -0.23 0.80 12.04
N LYS A 97 0.91 1.03 12.72
CA LYS A 97 2.15 1.53 12.11
C LYS A 97 3.20 0.43 12.07
N TYR A 98 3.95 0.40 10.98
CA TYR A 98 5.16 -0.38 10.83
C TYR A 98 6.28 0.55 10.35
N TYR A 99 7.47 0.37 10.91
CA TYR A 99 8.63 1.24 10.65
C TYR A 99 9.63 0.59 9.67
N THR A 100 9.40 -0.66 9.29
CA THR A 100 10.18 -1.41 8.30
C THR A 100 9.24 -2.22 7.41
N ILE A 101 9.64 -2.50 6.17
CA ILE A 101 8.87 -3.37 5.27
C ILE A 101 8.89 -4.80 5.80
N GLU A 102 10.02 -5.22 6.39
CA GLU A 102 10.24 -6.54 6.94
C GLU A 102 9.27 -6.86 8.07
N ASP A 103 9.07 -5.94 9.02
CA ASP A 103 8.10 -6.11 10.11
C ASP A 103 6.67 -6.15 9.57
N PHE A 104 6.35 -5.27 8.62
CA PHE A 104 5.05 -5.27 7.97
C PHE A 104 4.75 -6.62 7.31
N ILE A 105 5.65 -7.13 6.48
CA ILE A 105 5.49 -8.41 5.80
C ILE A 105 5.45 -9.58 6.80
N THR A 106 6.37 -9.59 7.76
CA THR A 106 6.51 -10.69 8.72
C THR A 106 5.30 -10.80 9.63
N TYR A 107 4.83 -9.69 10.19
CA TYR A 107 3.77 -9.71 11.19
C TYR A 107 2.38 -9.47 10.60
N LYS A 108 2.22 -8.48 9.70
CA LYS A 108 0.88 -8.20 9.15
C LYS A 108 0.45 -9.27 8.17
N LEU A 109 1.37 -9.72 7.34
CA LEU A 109 1.08 -10.70 6.29
C LEU A 109 1.42 -12.13 6.70
N ALA A 110 1.68 -12.41 7.99
CA ALA A 110 2.01 -13.76 8.47
C ALA A 110 1.00 -14.83 7.98
N ASN A 111 -0.30 -14.50 8.05
CA ASN A 111 -1.39 -15.41 7.71
C ASN A 111 -1.88 -15.30 6.26
N TYR A 112 -1.25 -14.46 5.44
CA TYR A 112 -1.60 -14.39 4.03
C TYR A 112 -1.18 -15.68 3.32
N PRO A 113 -1.90 -16.10 2.26
CA PRO A 113 -1.41 -17.15 1.37
C PRO A 113 -0.04 -16.78 0.76
N GLU A 114 0.64 -17.75 0.14
CA GLU A 114 1.89 -17.50 -0.60
C GLU A 114 1.68 -16.40 -1.66
N TRP A 115 0.58 -16.52 -2.39
CA TRP A 115 0.16 -15.59 -3.42
C TRP A 115 -1.17 -14.92 -3.05
N PHE A 116 -1.21 -13.60 -3.15
CA PHE A 116 -2.33 -12.76 -2.79
C PHE A 116 -2.54 -11.66 -3.83
N THR A 117 -3.58 -10.85 -3.65
CA THR A 117 -3.95 -9.80 -4.61
C THR A 117 -3.55 -8.44 -4.06
N MET A 118 -2.82 -7.67 -4.86
CA MET A 118 -2.63 -6.24 -4.66
C MET A 118 -3.54 -5.48 -5.62
N VAL A 119 -4.11 -4.37 -5.16
CA VAL A 119 -4.92 -3.47 -5.97
C VAL A 119 -4.39 -2.06 -5.83
N ASN A 120 -4.05 -1.42 -6.96
CA ASN A 120 -3.71 -0.01 -7.02
C ASN A 120 -4.86 0.76 -7.69
N GLU A 121 -5.43 1.75 -7.00
CA GLU A 121 -6.57 2.53 -7.50
C GLU A 121 -6.14 3.80 -8.25
N LEU A 122 -4.92 4.28 -8.05
CA LEU A 122 -4.46 5.58 -8.55
C LEU A 122 -3.59 5.46 -9.80
N VAL A 123 -2.58 4.58 -9.76
CA VAL A 123 -1.55 4.47 -10.80
C VAL A 123 -1.29 3.00 -11.10
N GLN A 124 -0.97 2.68 -12.36
CA GLN A 124 -0.52 1.34 -12.73
C GLN A 124 1.01 1.27 -12.60
N PRO A 125 1.55 0.68 -11.52
CA PRO A 125 3.00 0.53 -11.38
C PRO A 125 3.57 -0.32 -12.52
N THR A 126 4.59 0.21 -13.20
CA THR A 126 5.28 -0.46 -14.31
C THR A 126 6.07 -1.67 -13.83
N SER A 127 6.62 -1.62 -12.62
CA SER A 127 7.31 -2.74 -11.97
C SER A 127 6.42 -3.97 -11.77
N LEU A 128 5.09 -3.78 -11.72
CA LEU A 128 4.12 -4.88 -11.57
C LEU A 128 3.46 -5.31 -12.88
N ALA A 129 3.87 -4.80 -14.04
CA ALA A 129 3.18 -5.05 -15.31
C ALA A 129 3.05 -6.55 -15.65
N ASN A 130 4.05 -7.36 -15.30
CA ASN A 130 4.06 -8.81 -15.56
C ASN A 130 3.17 -9.62 -14.61
N TYR A 131 2.65 -9.00 -13.55
CA TYR A 131 1.83 -9.65 -12.51
C TYR A 131 0.36 -9.24 -12.58
N LYS A 132 -0.01 -8.45 -13.59
CA LYS A 132 -1.37 -7.92 -13.76
C LYS A 132 -2.38 -9.03 -14.05
N LEU A 133 -3.55 -8.95 -13.40
CA LEU A 133 -4.71 -9.83 -13.59
C LEU A 133 -5.69 -9.30 -14.65
#